data_AF-A0A4U1IWA7-F1
#
_entry.id   AF-A0A4U1IWA7-F1
#
_cell.length_a   1.000
_cell.length_b   1.000
_cell.length_c   1.000
_cell.angle_alpha   90.00
_cell.angle_beta   90.00
_cell.angle_gamma   90.00
#
_symmetry.space_group_name_H-M   'P 1'
#
loop_
_entity.id
_entity.type
_entity.pdbx_description
1 polymer ?
#
loop_
_entity_poly.entity_id
_entity_poly.type
_entity_poly.pdbx_seq_one_letter_code
_entity_poly.pdbx_strand_id
1 'polypeptide(L)'
;MSRAQKSLEASILPALVLCAAACREPPRDGPPALAAVSATPAVSPSPATLFSGKLAADEPSSSGRADLDGDGAEDCWEAQDQGGSGSGGVVLKIESPCGGPASTIDTSSSFGHFLALTALPPAIGARPRLVEGVIDLLYGRAHLRQLGASGGGTIDGSFHRLLDHHLHVPGPARPPFAQTGKYTPVWSPGPPALPPSQVVVLSDPAYRSLASSLKPTEDLPQAAPYALLAYHAHNHHGLKQVAQCGPREVYTTDHGVIVHDTDRGASSWVFVSTGVTKLRQPSLGRVACAGDLVAADRHVGDGVWELLVAEPRTGRYGRIPREGPWSLDERALTVGEETHTIEDTARALSRP
;
A
#
# COMPACT_ATOMS: atom_id res chain seq x y z
N MET A 1 -68.40 -18.47 -7.53
CA MET A 1 -69.02 -17.59 -6.50
C MET A 1 -67.94 -16.65 -5.96
N SER A 2 -67.87 -15.43 -6.53
CA SER A 2 -68.02 -14.11 -5.85
C SER A 2 -66.81 -13.69 -4.99
N ARG A 3 -65.84 -12.92 -5.50
CA ARG A 3 -65.76 -11.43 -5.62
C ARG A 3 -65.68 -10.66 -4.29
N ALA A 4 -64.51 -10.02 -4.07
CA ALA A 4 -64.27 -8.61 -3.65
C ALA A 4 -62.74 -8.49 -3.45
N GLN A 5 -61.89 -7.81 -4.23
CA GLN A 5 -61.84 -6.41 -4.70
C GLN A 5 -61.90 -5.35 -3.60
N LYS A 6 -60.72 -4.79 -3.25
CA LYS A 6 -60.54 -3.34 -3.05
C LYS A 6 -59.10 -2.94 -3.35
N SER A 7 -58.98 -2.07 -4.35
CA SER A 7 -57.82 -1.29 -4.78
C SER A 7 -57.71 -0.03 -3.92
N LEU A 8 -56.48 0.49 -3.72
CA LEU A 8 -56.20 1.91 -3.92
C LEU A 8 -54.69 2.18 -4.01
N GLU A 9 -54.33 2.71 -5.18
CA GLU A 9 -53.07 3.34 -5.56
C GLU A 9 -52.80 4.61 -4.74
N ALA A 10 -51.52 4.97 -4.60
CA ALA A 10 -51.05 6.35 -4.82
C ALA A 10 -49.51 6.40 -4.91
N SER A 11 -49.01 6.60 -6.13
CA SER A 11 -47.73 7.27 -6.43
C SER A 11 -47.64 8.62 -5.73
N ILE A 12 -46.44 9.05 -5.29
CA ILE A 12 -45.92 10.44 -5.38
C ILE A 12 -44.40 10.42 -5.09
N LEU A 13 -43.61 10.70 -6.13
CA LEU A 13 -42.39 11.53 -6.14
C LEU A 13 -42.59 12.47 -7.36
N PRO A 14 -41.95 13.65 -7.49
CA PRO A 14 -40.78 14.15 -6.76
C PRO A 14 -40.92 15.63 -6.28
N ALA A 15 -39.98 16.11 -5.45
CA ALA A 15 -39.79 17.54 -5.26
C ALA A 15 -38.29 17.87 -5.15
N LEU A 16 -37.77 18.44 -6.24
CA LEU A 16 -36.61 19.33 -6.26
C LEU A 16 -36.88 20.53 -5.34
N VAL A 17 -35.92 20.88 -4.49
CA VAL A 17 -35.83 22.22 -3.90
C VAL A 17 -34.42 22.74 -4.15
N LEU A 18 -34.31 23.64 -5.13
CA LEU A 18 -33.26 24.64 -5.20
C LEU A 18 -33.48 25.64 -4.05
N CYS A 19 -32.48 25.87 -3.22
CA CYS A 19 -32.37 27.10 -2.44
C CYS A 19 -31.18 27.90 -2.96
N ALA A 20 -31.48 28.86 -3.83
CA ALA A 20 -30.65 30.03 -4.04
C ALA A 20 -30.96 31.02 -2.91
N ALA A 21 -30.00 31.25 -2.01
CA ALA A 21 -30.07 32.33 -1.03
C ALA A 21 -29.14 33.46 -1.49
N ALA A 22 -29.78 34.62 -1.71
CA ALA A 22 -29.20 35.84 -2.21
C ALA A 22 -28.24 36.50 -1.20
N CYS A 23 -27.32 37.26 -1.78
CA CYS A 23 -26.37 38.16 -1.15
C CYS A 23 -26.99 39.08 -0.08
N ARG A 24 -26.29 39.21 1.05
CA ARG A 24 -26.32 40.43 1.88
C ARG A 24 -25.00 40.57 2.63
N GLU A 25 -24.17 41.49 2.17
CA GLU A 25 -22.98 41.96 2.88
C GLU A 25 -23.41 42.76 4.13
N PRO A 26 -22.80 42.53 5.30
CA PRO A 26 -22.92 43.44 6.43
C PRO A 26 -21.92 44.62 6.30
N PRO A 27 -22.27 45.80 6.81
CA PRO A 27 -21.44 47.00 6.72
C PRO A 27 -20.15 46.86 7.53
N ARG A 28 -19.06 47.43 6.96
CA ARG A 28 -17.75 47.60 7.59
C ARG A 28 -17.81 48.72 8.64
N ASP A 29 -17.79 48.35 9.91
CA ASP A 29 -17.34 49.23 10.99
C ASP A 29 -15.92 48.80 11.38
N GLY A 30 -14.95 49.64 11.03
CA GLY A 30 -13.53 49.40 11.29
C GLY A 30 -13.14 49.78 12.73
N PRO A 31 -12.31 48.98 13.42
CA PRO A 31 -11.70 49.39 14.69
C PRO A 31 -10.59 50.44 14.47
N PRO A 32 -10.27 51.25 15.50
CA PRO A 32 -9.34 52.36 15.40
C PRO A 32 -7.90 51.90 15.12
N ALA A 33 -7.18 52.71 14.34
CA ALA A 33 -5.80 52.49 13.94
C ALA A 33 -4.86 52.37 15.14
N LEU A 34 -4.22 51.21 15.28
CA LEU A 34 -3.10 50.99 16.19
C LEU A 34 -1.83 51.65 15.61
N ALA A 35 -1.07 52.27 16.51
CA ALA A 35 0.17 52.99 16.21
C ALA A 35 1.18 52.11 15.46
N ALA A 36 1.84 52.72 14.47
CA ALA A 36 2.89 52.10 13.69
C ALA A 36 4.07 51.69 14.59
N VAL A 37 4.20 50.39 14.84
CA VAL A 37 5.40 49.79 15.41
C VAL A 37 6.42 49.71 14.28
N SER A 38 7.58 50.36 14.46
CA SER A 38 8.75 50.26 13.58
C SER A 38 9.05 48.80 13.26
N ALA A 39 8.83 48.41 12.00
CA ALA A 39 9.28 47.14 11.47
C ALA A 39 10.81 47.13 11.46
N THR A 40 11.40 46.33 12.34
CA THR A 40 12.74 45.78 12.13
C THR A 40 12.75 45.10 10.76
N PRO A 41 13.83 45.25 9.95
CA PRO A 41 13.89 44.61 8.65
C PRO A 41 13.73 43.10 8.82
N ALA A 42 12.66 42.57 8.25
CA ALA A 42 12.48 41.14 8.10
C ALA A 42 13.68 40.61 7.32
N VAL A 43 14.50 39.81 7.98
CA VAL A 43 15.47 38.94 7.33
C VAL A 43 14.63 38.08 6.38
N SER A 44 14.75 38.32 5.08
CA SER A 44 14.16 37.44 4.07
C SER A 44 14.58 36.01 4.43
N PRO A 45 13.64 35.06 4.62
CA PRO A 45 14.01 33.67 4.63
C PRO A 45 14.73 33.42 3.31
N SER A 46 16.00 33.04 3.37
CA SER A 46 16.70 32.49 2.21
C SER A 46 15.76 31.45 1.59
N PRO A 47 15.58 31.45 0.25
CA PRO A 47 14.79 30.40 -0.38
C PRO A 47 15.42 29.09 0.06
N ALA A 48 14.71 28.32 0.88
CA ALA A 48 15.08 26.95 1.19
C ALA A 48 15.28 26.28 -0.16
N THR A 49 16.53 26.01 -0.50
CA THR A 49 16.90 25.37 -1.75
C THR A 49 16.18 24.04 -1.73
N LEU A 50 15.07 23.96 -2.46
CA LEU A 50 14.26 22.76 -2.57
C LEU A 50 15.15 21.70 -3.22
N PHE A 51 15.76 20.88 -2.37
CA PHE A 51 16.58 19.77 -2.79
C PHE A 51 15.66 18.78 -3.51
N SER A 52 15.92 18.53 -4.79
CA SER A 52 15.25 17.49 -5.55
C SER A 52 16.03 16.18 -5.34
N GLY A 53 15.88 15.58 -4.17
CA GLY A 53 16.63 14.40 -3.78
C GLY A 53 16.14 13.12 -4.46
N LYS A 54 16.89 12.65 -5.44
CA LYS A 54 17.16 11.23 -5.60
C LYS A 54 18.67 11.14 -5.57
N LEU A 55 19.25 10.50 -4.56
CA LEU A 55 20.69 10.20 -4.55
C LEU A 55 21.04 9.69 -5.95
N ALA A 56 21.88 10.46 -6.67
CA ALA A 56 22.10 10.26 -8.10
C ALA A 56 22.58 8.82 -8.29
N ALA A 57 21.77 8.02 -8.98
CA ALA A 57 21.89 6.56 -9.05
C ALA A 57 23.14 6.07 -9.81
N ASP A 58 24.12 6.95 -10.05
CA ASP A 58 25.25 6.75 -10.95
C ASP A 58 26.62 6.92 -10.26
N GLU A 59 26.68 7.40 -8.99
CA GLU A 59 27.96 7.48 -8.25
C GLU A 59 27.99 6.52 -7.04
N PRO A 60 29.10 5.78 -6.83
CA PRO A 60 29.21 4.78 -5.75
C PRO A 60 29.13 5.39 -4.34
N SER A 61 29.32 6.71 -4.24
CA SER A 61 29.15 7.48 -3.02
C SER A 61 28.68 8.88 -3.37
N SER A 62 27.79 9.45 -2.56
CA SER A 62 27.37 10.84 -2.65
C SER A 62 27.38 11.47 -1.26
N SER A 63 27.57 12.78 -1.17
CA SER A 63 27.54 13.51 0.09
C SER A 63 26.97 14.91 -0.11
N GLY A 64 26.50 15.52 0.97
CA GLY A 64 25.91 16.85 0.90
C GLY A 64 25.64 17.48 2.25
N ARG A 65 25.15 18.71 2.19
CA ARG A 65 24.77 19.53 3.34
C ARG A 65 23.41 20.17 3.05
N ALA A 66 22.47 20.03 3.97
CA ALA A 66 21.14 20.61 3.86
C ALA A 66 20.46 20.65 5.24
N ASP A 67 19.58 21.63 5.48
CA ASP A 67 18.69 21.63 6.64
C ASP A 67 17.52 20.65 6.37
N LEU A 68 17.66 19.40 6.84
CA LEU A 68 16.73 18.31 6.53
C LEU A 68 15.48 18.34 7.41
N ASP A 69 15.53 18.98 8.57
CA ASP A 69 14.41 19.03 9.51
C ASP A 69 13.82 20.44 9.73
N GLY A 70 14.36 21.45 9.07
CA GLY A 70 13.86 22.81 9.03
C GLY A 70 14.13 23.59 10.32
N ASP A 71 15.19 23.25 11.05
CA ASP A 71 15.57 23.92 12.30
C ASP A 71 16.53 25.10 12.10
N GLY A 72 17.00 25.33 10.87
CA GLY A 72 17.91 26.40 10.48
C GLY A 72 19.39 26.07 10.63
N ALA A 73 19.74 24.89 11.14
CA ALA A 73 21.10 24.34 11.10
C ALA A 73 21.25 23.36 9.93
N GLU A 74 22.43 23.31 9.33
CA GLU A 74 22.68 22.35 8.26
C GLU A 74 23.00 20.97 8.86
N ASP A 75 22.41 19.93 8.28
CA ASP A 75 22.77 18.54 8.47
C ASP A 75 23.78 18.10 7.41
N CYS A 76 24.76 17.30 7.80
CA CYS A 76 25.77 16.74 6.92
C CYS A 76 25.44 15.27 6.66
N TRP A 77 25.50 14.83 5.41
CA TRP A 77 25.20 13.44 5.07
C TRP A 77 26.18 12.86 4.05
N GLU A 78 26.36 11.56 4.14
CA GLU A 78 27.15 10.73 3.25
C GLU A 78 26.35 9.45 2.96
N ALA A 79 26.17 9.13 1.70
CA ALA A 79 25.46 7.95 1.23
C ALA A 79 26.39 7.11 0.39
N GLN A 80 26.53 5.84 0.74
CA GLN A 80 27.31 4.86 -0.01
C GLN A 80 26.38 3.81 -0.61
N ASP A 81 26.42 3.64 -1.93
CA ASP A 81 25.77 2.49 -2.56
C ASP A 81 26.61 1.24 -2.28
N GLN A 82 26.00 0.26 -1.63
CA GLN A 82 26.64 -1.01 -1.28
C GLN A 82 26.67 -2.03 -2.42
N GLY A 83 26.25 -1.66 -3.64
CA GLY A 83 26.47 -2.38 -4.91
C GLY A 83 26.65 -3.91 -4.82
N GLY A 84 25.61 -4.68 -5.17
CA GLY A 84 25.66 -6.16 -5.14
C GLY A 84 24.86 -6.81 -6.26
N SER A 85 25.13 -8.09 -6.56
CA SER A 85 24.58 -8.88 -7.70
C SER A 85 23.07 -9.24 -7.59
N GLY A 86 22.28 -8.35 -6.98
CA GLY A 86 20.82 -8.30 -7.13
C GLY A 86 20.06 -7.81 -5.91
N SER A 87 20.70 -7.05 -5.02
CA SER A 87 20.04 -6.25 -3.97
C SER A 87 20.98 -5.07 -3.66
N GLY A 88 20.76 -3.94 -4.32
CA GLY A 88 21.44 -2.70 -3.97
C GLY A 88 20.83 -2.10 -2.71
N GLY A 89 21.62 -1.34 -1.96
CA GLY A 89 21.21 -0.67 -0.73
C GLY A 89 22.08 0.55 -0.50
N VAL A 90 21.55 1.51 0.25
CA VAL A 90 22.28 2.71 0.62
C VAL A 90 22.59 2.63 2.11
N VAL A 91 23.87 2.77 2.44
CA VAL A 91 24.28 3.11 3.80
C VAL A 91 24.36 4.62 3.87
N LEU A 92 23.41 5.22 4.60
CA LEU A 92 23.31 6.66 4.80
C LEU A 92 23.81 7.02 6.20
N LYS A 93 24.88 7.81 6.26
CA LYS A 93 25.40 8.41 7.48
C LYS A 93 24.95 9.87 7.55
N ILE A 94 24.42 10.30 8.70
CA ILE A 94 23.90 11.65 8.92
C ILE A 94 24.43 12.22 10.22
N GLU A 95 24.91 13.46 10.17
CA GLU A 95 25.22 14.30 11.32
C GLU A 95 24.19 15.42 11.38
N SER A 96 23.43 15.50 12.47
CA SER A 96 22.37 16.50 12.63
C SER A 96 22.49 17.21 13.98
N PRO A 97 23.01 18.46 14.01
CA PRO A 97 23.57 19.22 12.89
C PRO A 97 24.95 18.72 12.45
N CYS A 98 25.52 19.28 11.37
CA CYS A 98 26.89 19.05 10.91
C CYS A 98 27.92 19.16 12.05
N GLY A 99 28.81 18.16 12.18
CA GLY A 99 29.77 18.06 13.27
C GLY A 99 29.19 17.53 14.59
N GLY A 100 27.89 17.23 14.63
CA GLY A 100 27.23 16.51 15.71
C GLY A 100 27.46 14.99 15.64
N PRO A 101 26.82 14.22 16.54
CA PRO A 101 26.91 12.76 16.53
C PRO A 101 26.36 12.17 15.23
N ALA A 102 27.13 11.28 14.59
CA ALA A 102 26.71 10.59 13.39
C ALA A 102 25.74 9.44 13.70
N SER A 103 24.67 9.34 12.91
CA SER A 103 23.73 8.22 12.88
C SER A 103 23.81 7.52 11.53
N THR A 104 23.80 6.19 11.54
CA THR A 104 23.83 5.38 10.32
C THR A 104 22.49 4.71 10.10
N ILE A 105 21.95 4.84 8.90
CA ILE A 105 20.78 4.13 8.39
C ILE A 105 21.27 3.20 7.30
N ASP A 106 20.98 1.92 7.44
CA ASP A 106 21.29 0.92 6.42
C ASP A 106 19.99 0.48 5.73
N THR A 107 19.82 0.87 4.47
CA THR A 107 18.69 0.39 3.65
C THR A 107 19.02 -0.93 2.96
N SER A 108 20.24 -1.46 3.13
CA SER A 108 20.62 -2.76 2.63
C SER A 108 19.70 -3.79 3.27
N SER A 109 19.12 -4.61 2.41
CA SER A 109 18.10 -5.54 2.79
C SER A 109 18.36 -6.83 2.06
N SER A 110 18.30 -7.94 2.80
CA SER A 110 18.30 -9.30 2.26
C SER A 110 17.15 -9.54 1.25
N PHE A 111 16.18 -8.62 1.20
CA PHE A 111 15.07 -8.59 0.26
C PHE A 111 15.39 -7.67 -0.92
N GLY A 112 15.85 -8.26 -2.02
CA GLY A 112 15.91 -7.61 -3.32
C GLY A 112 14.52 -7.14 -3.77
N HIS A 113 14.26 -5.86 -3.53
CA HIS A 113 13.47 -4.90 -4.30
C HIS A 113 11.93 -4.87 -4.30
N PHE A 114 11.10 -5.75 -3.73
CA PHE A 114 9.63 -5.48 -3.72
C PHE A 114 9.15 -4.66 -2.50
N LEU A 115 9.60 -5.04 -1.31
CA LEU A 115 9.42 -4.34 -0.03
C LEU A 115 10.77 -4.26 0.68
N ALA A 116 11.06 -3.11 1.29
CA ALA A 116 12.25 -2.90 2.10
C ALA A 116 11.86 -2.36 3.47
N LEU A 117 12.43 -2.95 4.52
CA LEU A 117 12.17 -2.55 5.89
C LEU A 117 13.48 -2.13 6.56
N THR A 118 13.58 -0.84 6.84
CA THR A 118 14.79 -0.17 7.31
C THR A 118 14.59 0.32 8.74
N ALA A 119 15.44 -0.11 9.67
CA ALA A 119 15.42 0.43 11.03
C ALA A 119 15.93 1.87 11.04
N LEU A 120 15.28 2.73 11.82
CA LEU A 120 15.75 4.09 12.05
C LEU A 120 16.40 4.20 13.43
N PRO A 121 17.61 4.77 13.54
CA PRO A 121 18.19 5.13 14.84
C PRO A 121 17.24 6.04 15.64
N PRO A 122 17.13 5.88 16.97
CA PRO A 122 16.24 6.71 17.79
C PRO A 122 16.48 8.22 17.63
N ALA A 123 17.74 8.64 17.43
CA ALA A 123 18.12 10.03 17.20
C ALA A 123 17.51 10.64 15.93
N ILE A 124 17.18 9.80 14.94
CA ILE A 124 16.50 10.19 13.70
C ILE A 124 15.00 9.95 13.85
N GLY A 125 14.59 8.72 14.20
CA GLY A 125 13.19 8.30 14.22
C GLY A 125 12.29 9.10 15.18
N ALA A 126 12.86 9.65 16.26
CA ALA A 126 12.12 10.51 17.20
C ALA A 126 11.91 11.95 16.69
N ARG A 127 12.48 12.34 15.53
CA ARG A 127 12.39 13.67 14.93
C ARG A 127 11.62 13.59 13.60
N PRO A 128 10.28 13.78 13.59
CA PRO A 128 9.46 13.56 12.40
C PRO A 128 9.92 14.33 11.16
N ARG A 129 10.32 15.59 11.31
CA ARG A 129 10.82 16.40 10.18
C ARG A 129 12.13 15.86 9.60
N LEU A 130 13.06 15.43 10.47
CA LEU A 130 14.30 14.81 10.03
C LEU A 130 14.02 13.49 9.30
N VAL A 131 13.04 12.70 9.76
CA VAL A 131 12.60 11.49 9.05
C VAL A 131 12.07 11.82 7.65
N GLU A 132 11.29 12.89 7.50
CA GLU A 132 10.82 13.34 6.18
C GLU A 132 11.99 13.75 5.28
N GLY A 133 12.96 14.51 5.78
CA GLY A 133 14.17 14.87 5.03
C GLY A 133 15.01 13.66 4.63
N VAL A 134 15.12 12.66 5.50
CA VAL A 134 15.75 11.36 5.21
C VAL A 134 15.01 10.61 4.10
N ILE A 135 13.69 10.60 4.12
CA ILE A 135 12.89 9.96 3.07
C ILE A 135 13.02 10.71 1.75
N ASP A 136 13.04 12.04 1.78
CA ASP A 136 13.28 12.87 0.59
C ASP A 136 14.67 12.58 0.01
N LEU A 137 15.71 12.47 0.84
CA LEU A 137 17.05 12.08 0.40
C LEU A 137 17.07 10.69 -0.26
N LEU A 138 16.52 9.68 0.41
CA LEU A 138 16.65 8.27 -0.01
C LEU A 138 15.74 7.90 -1.17
N TYR A 139 14.51 8.41 -1.17
CA TYR A 139 13.45 7.97 -2.07
C TYR A 139 12.86 9.10 -2.90
N GLY A 140 12.97 10.35 -2.44
CA GLY A 140 12.34 11.53 -3.04
C GLY A 140 10.95 11.82 -2.47
N ARG A 141 10.62 13.11 -2.32
CA ARG A 141 9.40 13.62 -1.68
C ARG A 141 8.09 13.02 -2.18
N ALA A 142 8.00 12.71 -3.47
CA ALA A 142 6.78 12.16 -4.09
C ALA A 142 6.34 10.82 -3.46
N HIS A 143 7.28 10.09 -2.86
CA HIS A 143 7.07 8.74 -2.31
C HIS A 143 6.65 8.72 -0.85
N LEU A 144 6.75 9.84 -0.11
CA LEU A 144 6.40 9.91 1.30
C LEU A 144 4.87 9.77 1.51
N ARG A 145 4.46 8.83 2.37
CA ARG A 145 3.08 8.73 2.91
C ARG A 145 3.17 8.44 4.42
N GLN A 146 2.33 9.07 5.23
CA GLN A 146 2.31 8.88 6.69
C GLN A 146 1.18 7.94 7.13
N LEU A 147 1.47 7.03 8.08
CA LEU A 147 0.47 6.25 8.80
C LEU A 147 0.11 6.94 10.13
N GLY A 148 -1.06 7.59 10.20
CA GLY A 148 -1.54 8.35 11.37
C GLY A 148 -0.84 9.72 11.53
N ALA A 149 -1.48 10.81 11.96
CA ALA A 149 -2.63 10.98 12.83
C ALA A 149 -3.85 11.57 12.09
N SER A 150 -5.03 10.97 12.25
CA SER A 150 -6.32 11.44 11.71
C SER A 150 -6.39 11.66 10.19
N GLY A 151 -6.56 10.56 9.46
CA GLY A 151 -7.42 10.49 8.26
C GLY A 151 -6.90 11.11 6.97
N GLY A 152 -6.67 10.27 5.96
CA GLY A 152 -6.72 10.70 4.56
C GLY A 152 -5.46 10.52 3.73
N GLY A 153 -4.34 10.11 4.34
CA GLY A 153 -3.22 9.58 3.58
C GLY A 153 -3.61 8.20 3.04
N THR A 154 -4.29 8.16 1.89
CA THR A 154 -4.62 6.89 1.21
C THR A 154 -3.32 6.23 0.81
N ILE A 155 -2.81 5.39 1.70
CA ILE A 155 -2.15 4.16 1.30
C ILE A 155 -2.96 3.59 0.14
N ASP A 156 -2.33 3.41 -1.01
CA ASP A 156 -2.98 2.70 -2.11
C ASP A 156 -3.51 1.38 -1.57
N GLY A 157 -4.73 0.99 -1.96
CA GLY A 157 -5.36 -0.25 -1.49
C GLY A 157 -4.46 -1.49 -1.63
N SER A 158 -3.53 -1.49 -2.60
CA SER A 158 -2.48 -2.51 -2.73
C SER A 158 -1.50 -2.52 -1.56
N PHE A 159 -0.99 -1.36 -1.12
CA PHE A 159 -0.08 -1.27 0.01
C PHE A 159 -0.81 -1.54 1.34
N HIS A 160 -2.08 -1.16 1.48
CA HIS A 160 -2.87 -1.56 2.64
C HIS A 160 -2.99 -3.08 2.70
N ARG A 161 -3.19 -3.76 1.55
CA ARG A 161 -3.17 -5.23 1.47
C ARG A 161 -1.85 -5.85 1.85
N LEU A 162 -0.72 -5.23 1.51
CA LEU A 162 0.60 -5.71 1.92
C LEU A 162 0.69 -5.70 3.45
N LEU A 163 0.22 -4.64 4.11
CA LEU A 163 0.17 -4.56 5.56
C LEU A 163 -0.86 -5.54 6.15
N ASP A 164 -2.06 -5.56 5.58
CA ASP A 164 -3.19 -6.38 5.99
C ASP A 164 -2.85 -7.87 5.89
N HIS A 165 -2.21 -8.35 4.82
CA HIS A 165 -1.85 -9.77 4.65
C HIS A 165 -1.06 -10.33 5.84
N HIS A 166 -0.30 -9.47 6.51
CA HIS A 166 0.49 -9.77 7.69
C HIS A 166 -0.24 -9.49 9.03
N LEU A 167 -1.35 -8.76 8.99
CA LEU A 167 -2.16 -8.39 10.16
C LEU A 167 -3.42 -9.26 10.32
N HIS A 168 -3.72 -10.17 9.40
CA HIS A 168 -4.95 -10.98 9.45
C HIS A 168 -4.83 -12.26 10.30
N VAL A 169 -5.90 -12.50 11.08
CA VAL A 169 -6.16 -13.73 11.83
C VAL A 169 -6.69 -14.80 10.85
N PRO A 170 -6.07 -16.00 10.78
CA PRO A 170 -6.63 -17.13 10.03
C PRO A 170 -8.09 -17.39 10.41
N GLY A 171 -8.98 -17.44 9.42
CA GLY A 171 -10.32 -17.99 9.59
C GLY A 171 -10.27 -19.52 9.67
N PRO A 172 -11.34 -20.18 10.16
CA PRO A 172 -11.39 -21.64 10.24
C PRO A 172 -11.23 -22.27 8.84
N ALA A 173 -10.55 -23.41 8.79
CA ALA A 173 -10.47 -24.26 7.61
C ALA A 173 -11.87 -24.75 7.21
N ARG A 174 -12.17 -24.74 5.91
CA ARG A 174 -13.47 -25.16 5.36
C ARG A 174 -13.26 -25.72 3.97
N PRO A 175 -13.56 -27.01 3.71
CA PRO A 175 -13.39 -27.60 2.40
C PRO A 175 -13.99 -26.74 1.28
N PRO A 176 -13.25 -26.49 0.18
CA PRO A 176 -11.92 -27.04 -0.14
C PRO A 176 -10.73 -26.29 0.50
N PHE A 177 -10.98 -25.22 1.23
CA PHE A 177 -9.95 -24.34 1.78
C PHE A 177 -9.33 -24.88 3.07
N ALA A 178 -8.00 -24.99 3.08
CA ALA A 178 -7.23 -25.23 4.30
C ALA A 178 -7.23 -23.99 5.21
N GLN A 179 -7.40 -22.79 4.64
CA GLN A 179 -7.47 -21.54 5.38
C GLN A 179 -8.43 -20.58 4.68
N THR A 180 -9.26 -19.87 5.44
CA THR A 180 -10.08 -18.77 4.94
C THR A 180 -9.67 -17.44 5.57
N GLY A 181 -10.06 -16.33 4.96
CA GLY A 181 -9.84 -15.00 5.50
C GLY A 181 -10.68 -13.96 4.78
N LYS A 182 -10.48 -12.71 5.20
CA LYS A 182 -11.10 -11.54 4.61
C LYS A 182 -10.05 -10.46 4.48
N TYR A 183 -10.14 -9.65 3.43
CA TYR A 183 -9.45 -8.37 3.29
C TYR A 183 -10.51 -7.29 3.04
N THR A 184 -10.13 -6.02 3.14
CA THR A 184 -11.02 -4.90 2.77
C THR A 184 -10.75 -4.50 1.31
N PRO A 185 -11.66 -4.76 0.35
CA PRO A 185 -11.46 -4.32 -1.01
C PRO A 185 -11.47 -2.79 -1.09
N VAL A 186 -10.48 -2.23 -1.78
CA VAL A 186 -10.42 -0.80 -2.09
C VAL A 186 -10.55 -0.67 -3.60
N TRP A 187 -11.67 -0.10 -4.03
CA TRP A 187 -11.99 0.10 -5.44
C TRP A 187 -11.64 1.52 -5.85
N SER A 188 -10.67 1.65 -6.75
CA SER A 188 -10.23 2.90 -7.32
C SER A 188 -10.95 3.16 -8.64
N PRO A 189 -11.45 4.39 -8.89
CA PRO A 189 -12.02 4.73 -10.19
C PRO A 189 -11.01 4.59 -11.32
N GLY A 190 -11.49 4.13 -12.49
CA GLY A 190 -10.71 4.01 -13.70
C GLY A 190 -10.09 2.62 -13.94
N PRO A 191 -9.36 2.48 -15.06
CA PRO A 191 -8.74 1.22 -15.45
C PRO A 191 -7.64 0.81 -14.46
N PRO A 192 -7.23 -0.47 -14.46
CA PRO A 192 -6.13 -0.97 -13.64
C PRO A 192 -4.84 -0.19 -13.87
N ALA A 193 -4.23 0.24 -12.78
CA ALA A 193 -2.94 0.90 -12.77
C ALA A 193 -2.01 0.22 -11.76
N LEU A 194 -0.71 0.27 -12.06
CA LEU A 194 0.29 -0.06 -11.05
C LEU A 194 0.22 0.98 -9.94
N PRO A 195 0.35 0.57 -8.68
CA PRO A 195 0.37 1.51 -7.59
C PRO A 195 1.69 2.29 -7.65
N PRO A 196 1.75 3.52 -7.13
CA PRO A 196 3.01 4.23 -7.03
C PRO A 196 3.90 3.58 -5.95
N SER A 197 5.22 3.68 -6.12
CA SER A 197 6.16 3.38 -5.03
C SER A 197 5.85 4.29 -3.83
N GLN A 198 5.88 3.75 -2.63
CA GLN A 198 5.44 4.43 -1.40
C GLN A 198 6.40 4.10 -0.26
N VAL A 199 6.61 5.06 0.64
CA VAL A 199 7.40 4.87 1.87
C VAL A 199 6.54 5.31 3.05
N VAL A 200 6.49 4.45 4.05
CA VAL A 200 5.71 4.66 5.27
C VAL A 200 6.59 4.55 6.50
N VAL A 201 6.38 5.48 7.44
CA VAL A 201 7.04 5.48 8.75
C VAL A 201 6.23 4.63 9.72
N LEU A 202 6.86 3.63 10.30
CA LEU A 202 6.34 2.80 11.37
C LEU A 202 6.87 3.34 12.71
N SER A 203 6.02 4.06 13.44
CA SER A 203 6.33 4.63 14.76
C SER A 203 5.46 4.07 15.88
N ASP A 204 4.33 3.43 15.54
CA ASP A 204 3.44 2.78 16.51
C ASP A 204 3.94 1.36 16.86
N PRO A 205 4.10 1.03 18.16
CA PRO A 205 4.37 -0.34 18.61
C PRO A 205 3.43 -1.41 18.01
N ALA A 206 2.19 -1.07 17.68
CA ALA A 206 1.22 -1.95 17.03
C ALA A 206 1.70 -2.48 15.67
N TYR A 207 2.57 -1.75 14.97
CA TYR A 207 3.16 -2.17 13.69
C TYR A 207 4.50 -2.90 13.85
N ARG A 208 4.99 -3.14 15.08
CA ARG A 208 6.18 -3.98 15.30
C ARG A 208 5.92 -5.44 14.96
N SER A 209 4.71 -5.94 15.18
CA SER A 209 4.31 -7.30 14.79
C SER A 209 4.39 -7.49 13.27
N LEU A 210 3.95 -6.49 12.51
CA LEU A 210 4.11 -6.43 11.06
C LEU A 210 5.60 -6.49 10.67
N ALA A 211 6.45 -5.67 11.29
CA ALA A 211 7.89 -5.68 11.05
C ALA A 211 8.53 -7.06 11.31
N SER A 212 8.12 -7.74 12.40
CA SER A 212 8.58 -9.10 12.71
C SER A 212 8.04 -10.18 11.77
N SER A 213 6.94 -9.93 11.07
CA SER A 213 6.38 -10.86 10.08
C SER A 213 6.94 -10.68 8.67
N LEU A 214 7.52 -9.50 8.39
CA LEU A 214 8.17 -9.14 7.12
C LEU A 214 9.65 -9.54 7.09
N LYS A 215 10.28 -9.78 8.24
CA LYS A 215 11.64 -10.35 8.33
C LYS A 215 11.63 -11.68 9.10
N PRO A 216 12.24 -12.76 8.58
CA PRO A 216 12.74 -13.84 9.42
C PRO A 216 13.84 -13.27 10.31
N THR A 217 13.45 -12.82 11.51
CA THR A 217 14.16 -12.75 12.80
C THR A 217 15.62 -12.25 12.95
N GLU A 218 16.44 -12.06 11.92
CA GLU A 218 17.89 -11.85 12.14
C GLU A 218 18.40 -10.41 11.97
N ASP A 219 17.74 -9.54 11.18
CA ASP A 219 18.31 -8.22 10.82
C ASP A 219 17.51 -6.99 11.30
N LEU A 220 16.48 -7.16 12.12
CA LEU A 220 15.88 -6.00 12.81
C LEU A 220 16.25 -6.09 14.28
N PRO A 221 16.95 -5.08 14.84
CA PRO A 221 17.11 -5.00 16.27
C PRO A 221 15.72 -5.09 16.90
N GLN A 222 15.50 -6.10 17.75
CA GLN A 222 14.23 -6.38 18.43
C GLN A 222 13.67 -5.15 19.20
N ALA A 223 14.50 -4.11 19.35
CA ALA A 223 14.25 -2.87 20.07
C ALA A 223 14.13 -1.60 19.20
N ALA A 224 14.19 -1.65 17.86
CA ALA A 224 14.08 -0.42 17.05
C ALA A 224 12.67 0.21 17.18
N PRO A 225 12.52 1.38 17.80
CA PRO A 225 11.20 1.98 18.02
C PRO A 225 10.61 2.60 16.75
N TYR A 226 11.43 2.79 15.72
CA TYR A 226 11.06 3.44 14.46
C TYR A 226 11.62 2.64 13.27
N ALA A 227 10.83 2.51 12.21
CA ALA A 227 11.26 1.89 10.97
C ALA A 227 10.62 2.57 9.74
N LEU A 228 11.27 2.44 8.59
CA LEU A 228 10.71 2.77 7.28
C LEU A 228 10.32 1.49 6.57
N LEU A 229 9.08 1.42 6.07
CA LEU A 229 8.64 0.41 5.13
C LEU A 229 8.50 1.05 3.74
N ALA A 230 9.42 0.72 2.85
CA ALA A 230 9.42 1.17 1.46
C ALA A 230 8.85 0.07 0.55
N TYR A 231 7.97 0.48 -0.36
CA TYR A 231 7.35 -0.33 -1.39
C TYR A 231 7.74 0.18 -2.77
N HIS A 232 8.20 -0.73 -3.61
CA HIS A 232 8.86 -0.43 -4.87
C HIS A 232 8.05 -0.99 -6.05
N ALA A 233 7.20 -0.15 -6.63
CA ALA A 233 6.25 -0.56 -7.65
C ALA A 233 6.88 -1.08 -8.96
N HIS A 234 8.12 -0.70 -9.26
CA HIS A 234 8.81 -1.10 -10.49
C HIS A 234 8.94 -2.62 -10.64
N ASN A 235 8.97 -3.36 -9.53
CA ASN A 235 9.08 -4.83 -9.54
C ASN A 235 7.81 -5.55 -9.95
N HIS A 236 6.70 -4.84 -10.18
CA HIS A 236 5.55 -5.45 -10.82
C HIS A 236 5.81 -5.84 -12.29
N HIS A 237 6.80 -5.25 -12.98
CA HIS A 237 7.13 -5.52 -14.38
C HIS A 237 5.98 -5.31 -15.39
N GLY A 238 4.95 -4.55 -15.01
CA GLY A 238 3.83 -4.19 -15.89
C GLY A 238 2.54 -4.96 -15.60
N LEU A 239 1.47 -4.53 -16.26
CA LEU A 239 0.15 -5.15 -16.16
C LEU A 239 -0.21 -5.89 -17.45
N LYS A 240 -0.70 -7.11 -17.29
CA LYS A 240 -1.18 -7.94 -18.39
C LYS A 240 -2.57 -8.47 -18.08
N GLN A 241 -3.52 -8.24 -18.97
CA GLN A 241 -4.83 -8.90 -18.89
C GLN A 241 -4.67 -10.39 -19.16
N VAL A 242 -5.24 -11.23 -18.28
CA VAL A 242 -5.08 -12.69 -18.31
C VAL A 242 -6.39 -13.45 -18.34
N ALA A 243 -7.49 -12.84 -17.89
CA ALA A 243 -8.82 -13.45 -17.94
C ALA A 243 -9.91 -12.37 -18.06
N GLN A 244 -11.09 -12.81 -18.50
CA GLN A 244 -12.32 -12.01 -18.48
C GLN A 244 -13.48 -12.93 -18.12
N CYS A 245 -14.32 -12.51 -17.18
CA CYS A 245 -15.48 -13.24 -16.69
C CYS A 245 -16.65 -12.26 -16.50
N GLY A 246 -17.56 -12.23 -17.46
CA GLY A 246 -18.65 -11.24 -17.51
C GLY A 246 -18.09 -9.81 -17.56
N PRO A 247 -18.54 -8.90 -16.67
CA PRO A 247 -18.07 -7.51 -16.63
C PRO A 247 -16.73 -7.34 -15.88
N ARG A 248 -16.03 -8.43 -15.60
CA ARG A 248 -14.74 -8.38 -14.90
C ARG A 248 -13.60 -8.74 -15.82
N GLU A 249 -12.62 -7.86 -15.89
CA GLU A 249 -11.32 -8.12 -16.50
C GLU A 249 -10.30 -8.35 -15.39
N VAL A 250 -9.47 -9.38 -15.53
CA VAL A 250 -8.43 -9.72 -14.56
C VAL A 250 -7.08 -9.45 -15.16
N TYR A 251 -6.28 -8.70 -14.43
CA TYR A 251 -4.92 -8.33 -14.77
C TYR A 251 -3.96 -8.95 -13.76
N THR A 252 -2.80 -9.34 -14.25
CA THR A 252 -1.69 -9.79 -13.41
C THR A 252 -0.46 -8.97 -13.69
N THR A 253 0.38 -8.90 -12.66
CA THR A 253 1.80 -8.55 -12.75
C THR A 253 2.60 -9.80 -12.37
N ASP A 254 3.90 -9.68 -12.17
CA ASP A 254 4.72 -10.79 -11.63
C ASP A 254 4.38 -11.11 -10.15
N HIS A 255 3.87 -10.12 -9.41
CA HIS A 255 3.62 -10.25 -7.97
C HIS A 255 2.21 -9.91 -7.48
N GLY A 256 1.28 -9.53 -8.33
CA GLY A 256 -0.06 -9.20 -7.89
C GLY A 256 -1.13 -9.36 -8.95
N VAL A 257 -2.37 -9.41 -8.48
CA VAL A 257 -3.58 -9.60 -9.28
C VAL A 257 -4.48 -8.40 -9.07
N ILE A 258 -5.02 -7.84 -10.15
CA ILE A 258 -6.00 -6.75 -10.15
C ILE A 258 -7.25 -7.22 -10.87
N VAL A 259 -8.40 -6.78 -10.38
CA VAL A 259 -9.69 -6.93 -11.05
C VAL A 259 -10.23 -5.56 -11.43
N HIS A 260 -10.68 -5.43 -12.66
CA HIS A 260 -11.42 -4.29 -13.18
C HIS A 260 -12.88 -4.69 -13.33
N ASP A 261 -13.78 -3.98 -12.67
CA ASP A 261 -15.23 -4.09 -12.85
C ASP A 261 -15.64 -3.03 -13.88
N THR A 262 -15.83 -3.47 -15.13
CA THR A 262 -16.06 -2.58 -16.29
C THR A 262 -17.40 -1.87 -16.20
N ASP A 263 -18.42 -2.50 -15.61
CA ASP A 263 -19.73 -1.88 -15.37
C ASP A 263 -19.63 -0.69 -14.40
N ARG A 264 -18.74 -0.79 -13.42
CA ARG A 264 -18.50 0.27 -12.43
C ARG A 264 -17.38 1.23 -12.83
N GLY A 265 -16.63 0.90 -13.88
CA GLY A 265 -15.43 1.63 -14.28
C GLY A 265 -14.44 1.78 -13.13
N ALA A 266 -14.23 0.72 -12.34
CA ALA A 266 -13.38 0.75 -11.15
C ALA A 266 -12.55 -0.52 -11.03
N SER A 267 -11.35 -0.40 -10.47
CA SER A 267 -10.42 -1.51 -10.28
C SER A 267 -10.01 -1.69 -8.81
N SER A 268 -9.73 -2.92 -8.42
CA SER A 268 -9.22 -3.27 -7.10
C SER A 268 -8.13 -4.32 -7.25
N TRP A 269 -7.04 -4.14 -6.53
CA TRP A 269 -6.10 -5.24 -6.27
C TRP A 269 -6.86 -6.40 -5.63
N VAL A 270 -6.42 -7.64 -5.81
CA VAL A 270 -6.98 -8.84 -5.17
C VAL A 270 -5.91 -9.52 -4.33
N PHE A 271 -4.68 -9.50 -4.83
CA PHE A 271 -3.54 -10.09 -4.18
C PHE A 271 -2.28 -9.31 -4.54
N VAL A 272 -1.38 -9.19 -3.58
CA VAL A 272 0.00 -8.77 -3.81
C VAL A 272 0.88 -9.67 -2.95
N SER A 273 1.93 -10.24 -3.54
CA SER A 273 2.84 -11.14 -2.88
C SER A 273 3.74 -10.38 -1.92
N THR A 274 3.85 -10.89 -0.69
CA THR A 274 4.70 -10.34 0.38
C THR A 274 5.70 -11.35 0.92
N GLY A 275 5.51 -12.64 0.63
CA GLY A 275 6.01 -13.74 1.48
C GLY A 275 7.27 -14.45 1.00
N VAL A 276 7.99 -13.94 0.00
CA VAL A 276 9.13 -14.68 -0.56
C VAL A 276 10.42 -13.90 -0.31
N THR A 277 11.31 -14.54 0.42
CA THR A 277 12.75 -14.26 0.46
C THR A 277 13.23 -14.06 -0.99
N LYS A 278 13.41 -12.79 -1.38
CA LYS A 278 13.88 -12.36 -2.71
C LYS A 278 12.84 -12.60 -3.82
N LEU A 279 11.94 -11.64 -4.02
CA LEU A 279 11.05 -11.54 -5.19
C LEU A 279 11.80 -11.21 -6.51
N ARG A 280 12.96 -11.85 -6.74
CA ARG A 280 13.65 -11.82 -8.04
C ARG A 280 12.95 -12.68 -9.10
N GLN A 281 12.01 -13.52 -8.67
CA GLN A 281 11.26 -14.45 -9.51
C GLN A 281 9.77 -14.16 -9.40
N PRO A 282 8.99 -14.28 -10.49
CA PRO A 282 7.55 -14.15 -10.45
C PRO A 282 6.95 -15.03 -9.35
N SER A 283 6.13 -14.43 -8.48
CA SER A 283 5.47 -15.14 -7.38
C SER A 283 4.05 -15.56 -7.74
N LEU A 284 3.64 -15.30 -8.97
CA LEU A 284 2.35 -15.68 -9.53
C LEU A 284 2.55 -16.64 -10.69
N GLY A 285 1.72 -17.68 -10.70
CA GLY A 285 1.64 -18.64 -11.79
C GLY A 285 0.42 -18.34 -12.65
N ARG A 286 -0.43 -19.36 -12.83
CA ARG A 286 -1.69 -19.21 -13.55
C ARG A 286 -2.67 -18.35 -12.76
N VAL A 287 -3.40 -17.48 -13.48
CA VAL A 287 -4.54 -16.72 -12.95
C VAL A 287 -5.75 -17.00 -13.83
N ALA A 288 -6.92 -17.21 -13.22
CA ALA A 288 -8.18 -17.43 -13.91
C ALA A 288 -9.33 -16.78 -13.13
N CYS A 289 -10.49 -16.64 -13.77
CA CYS A 289 -11.70 -16.21 -13.10
C CYS A 289 -12.95 -16.90 -13.65
N ALA A 290 -13.97 -17.01 -12.80
CA ALA A 290 -15.29 -17.52 -13.15
C ALA A 290 -16.35 -16.91 -12.23
N GLY A 291 -17.40 -16.37 -12.82
CA GLY A 291 -18.42 -15.62 -12.09
C GLY A 291 -17.80 -14.50 -11.26
N ASP A 292 -17.98 -14.57 -9.94
CA ASP A 292 -17.46 -13.61 -8.96
C ASP A 292 -16.11 -13.99 -8.35
N LEU A 293 -15.54 -15.13 -8.76
CA LEU A 293 -14.31 -15.68 -8.19
C LEU A 293 -13.10 -15.41 -9.08
N VAL A 294 -11.98 -15.12 -8.45
CA VAL A 294 -10.65 -15.06 -9.06
C VAL A 294 -9.76 -16.06 -8.36
N ALA A 295 -9.06 -16.88 -9.13
CA ALA A 295 -8.11 -17.85 -8.63
C ALA A 295 -6.71 -17.60 -9.18
N ALA A 296 -5.69 -17.73 -8.34
CA ALA A 296 -4.30 -17.52 -8.71
C ALA A 296 -3.38 -18.53 -8.02
N ASP A 297 -2.48 -19.13 -8.79
CA ASP A 297 -1.30 -19.82 -8.25
C ASP A 297 -0.39 -18.78 -7.61
N ARG A 298 -0.06 -18.96 -6.33
CA ARG A 298 0.92 -18.15 -5.62
C ARG A 298 2.08 -19.00 -5.11
N HIS A 299 3.29 -18.50 -5.24
CA HIS A 299 4.48 -19.10 -4.64
C HIS A 299 4.59 -18.68 -3.17
N VAL A 300 4.82 -19.63 -2.27
CA VAL A 300 4.89 -19.37 -0.82
C VAL A 300 6.26 -19.68 -0.20
N GLY A 301 7.28 -19.94 -1.03
CA GLY A 301 8.64 -20.30 -0.60
C GLY A 301 9.01 -21.76 -0.95
N ASP A 302 10.30 -22.07 -1.00
CA ASP A 302 10.87 -23.44 -1.17
C ASP A 302 10.25 -24.29 -2.29
N GLY A 303 9.86 -23.66 -3.39
CA GLY A 303 9.19 -24.32 -4.51
C GLY A 303 7.73 -24.70 -4.27
N VAL A 304 7.16 -24.36 -3.12
CA VAL A 304 5.78 -24.63 -2.74
C VAL A 304 4.85 -23.59 -3.37
N TRP A 305 3.75 -24.10 -3.91
CA TRP A 305 2.68 -23.31 -4.50
C TRP A 305 1.38 -23.54 -3.75
N GLU A 306 0.54 -22.52 -3.72
CA GLU A 306 -0.83 -22.59 -3.20
C GLU A 306 -1.78 -21.98 -4.22
N LEU A 307 -3.03 -22.46 -4.22
CA LEU A 307 -4.11 -21.82 -4.94
C LEU A 307 -4.82 -20.84 -4.01
N LEU A 308 -4.74 -19.55 -4.34
CA LEU A 308 -5.55 -18.52 -3.72
C LEU A 308 -6.85 -18.37 -4.51
N VAL A 309 -8.00 -18.47 -3.85
CA VAL A 309 -9.31 -18.15 -4.43
C VAL A 309 -9.90 -16.99 -3.67
N ALA A 310 -10.32 -15.94 -4.37
CA ALA A 310 -10.85 -14.73 -3.78
C ALA A 310 -12.15 -14.29 -4.46
N GLU A 311 -13.03 -13.68 -3.67
CA GLU A 311 -14.22 -12.97 -4.12
C GLU A 311 -13.95 -11.44 -4.01
N PRO A 312 -13.61 -10.75 -5.12
CA PRO A 312 -13.09 -9.38 -5.06
C PRO A 312 -14.04 -8.36 -4.44
N ARG A 313 -15.36 -8.57 -4.56
CA ARG A 313 -16.36 -7.63 -4.06
C ARG A 313 -16.52 -7.68 -2.54
N THR A 314 -16.45 -8.87 -1.95
CA THR A 314 -16.62 -9.06 -0.50
C THR A 314 -15.31 -9.03 0.26
N GLY A 315 -14.21 -9.23 -0.47
CA GLY A 315 -12.86 -9.37 0.06
C GLY A 315 -12.58 -10.69 0.75
N ARG A 316 -13.49 -11.67 0.62
CA ARG A 316 -13.29 -12.99 1.19
C ARG A 316 -12.33 -13.79 0.33
N TYR A 317 -11.48 -14.58 0.97
CA TYR A 317 -10.55 -15.46 0.27
C TYR A 317 -10.35 -16.78 1.01
N GLY A 318 -9.88 -17.77 0.26
CA GLY A 318 -9.52 -19.08 0.74
C GLY A 318 -8.21 -19.55 0.09
N ARG A 319 -7.48 -20.40 0.79
CA ARG A 319 -6.22 -21.00 0.33
C ARG A 319 -6.37 -22.50 0.28
N ILE A 320 -5.90 -23.10 -0.81
CA ILE A 320 -5.86 -24.54 -1.04
C ILE A 320 -4.40 -24.92 -1.31
N PRO A 321 -3.78 -25.81 -0.53
CA PRO A 321 -2.46 -26.36 -0.86
C PRO A 321 -2.48 -26.95 -2.27
N ARG A 322 -1.47 -26.62 -3.09
CA ARG A 322 -1.45 -27.03 -4.50
C ARG A 322 -0.65 -28.31 -4.68
N GLU A 323 -1.34 -29.44 -4.66
CA GLU A 323 -0.76 -30.77 -4.90
C GLU A 323 -0.94 -31.28 -6.34
N GLY A 324 -1.70 -30.56 -7.18
CA GLY A 324 -2.03 -31.00 -8.53
C GLY A 324 -2.46 -29.87 -9.49
N PRO A 325 -2.91 -30.22 -10.70
CA PRO A 325 -3.50 -29.26 -11.62
C PRO A 325 -4.83 -28.74 -11.06
N TRP A 326 -5.18 -27.52 -11.47
CA TRP A 326 -6.49 -26.97 -11.16
C TRP A 326 -7.08 -26.30 -12.41
N SER A 327 -8.39 -26.16 -12.41
CA SER A 327 -9.13 -25.36 -13.38
C SER A 327 -10.26 -24.62 -12.70
N LEU A 328 -10.55 -23.42 -13.22
CA LEU A 328 -11.69 -22.62 -12.81
C LEU A 328 -12.44 -22.24 -14.08
N ASP A 329 -13.70 -22.66 -14.18
CA ASP A 329 -14.62 -22.29 -15.24
C ASP A 329 -15.98 -21.88 -14.68
N GLU A 330 -16.92 -21.48 -15.53
CA GLU A 330 -18.24 -20.98 -15.10
C GLU A 330 -19.06 -21.95 -14.25
N ARG A 331 -18.73 -23.25 -14.26
CA ARG A 331 -19.47 -24.30 -13.55
C ARG A 331 -18.78 -24.70 -12.26
N ALA A 332 -17.45 -24.85 -12.29
CA ALA A 332 -16.73 -25.43 -11.17
C ALA A 332 -15.29 -24.94 -10.99
N LEU A 333 -14.83 -25.08 -9.75
CA LEU A 333 -13.42 -25.16 -9.37
C LEU A 333 -13.04 -26.64 -9.25
N THR A 334 -12.07 -27.08 -10.03
CA THR A 334 -11.48 -28.42 -9.91
C THR A 334 -10.05 -28.30 -9.41
N VAL A 335 -9.69 -29.08 -8.39
CA VAL A 335 -8.34 -29.16 -7.82
C VAL A 335 -7.97 -30.63 -7.67
N GLY A 336 -7.01 -31.11 -8.46
CA GLY A 336 -6.73 -32.54 -8.55
C GLY A 336 -7.97 -33.32 -9.02
N GLU A 337 -8.44 -34.26 -8.19
CA GLU A 337 -9.65 -35.06 -8.46
C GLU A 337 -10.93 -34.45 -7.87
N GLU A 338 -10.81 -33.42 -7.03
CA GLU A 338 -11.94 -32.80 -6.35
C GLU A 338 -12.56 -31.72 -7.24
N THR A 339 -13.90 -31.69 -7.31
CA THR A 339 -14.66 -30.70 -8.07
C THR A 339 -15.73 -30.07 -7.20
N HIS A 340 -15.71 -28.74 -7.11
CA HIS A 340 -16.65 -27.94 -6.34
C HIS A 340 -17.38 -26.98 -7.27
N THR A 341 -18.69 -26.86 -7.15
CA THR A 341 -19.43 -25.86 -7.93
C THR A 341 -18.97 -24.45 -7.57
N ILE A 342 -19.11 -23.49 -8.49
CA ILE A 342 -18.80 -22.07 -8.19
C ILE A 342 -19.65 -21.56 -7.03
N GLU A 343 -20.91 -21.98 -6.95
CA GLU A 343 -21.82 -21.61 -5.86
C GLU A 343 -21.33 -22.16 -4.51
N ASP A 344 -20.96 -23.44 -4.44
CA ASP A 344 -20.44 -24.04 -3.21
C ASP A 344 -19.13 -23.40 -2.78
N THR A 345 -18.26 -23.08 -3.73
CA THR A 345 -16.98 -22.40 -3.50
C THR A 345 -17.22 -20.99 -2.91
N ALA A 346 -18.10 -20.20 -3.52
CA ALA A 346 -18.45 -18.86 -3.03
C ALA A 346 -19.15 -18.92 -1.66
N ARG A 347 -20.01 -19.92 -1.44
CA ARG A 347 -20.68 -20.16 -0.15
C ARG A 347 -19.68 -20.52 0.95
N ALA A 348 -18.68 -21.35 0.64
CA ALA A 348 -17.61 -21.71 1.58
C ALA A 348 -16.79 -20.49 2.02
N LEU A 349 -16.55 -19.53 1.10
CA LEU A 349 -15.94 -18.24 1.43
C LEU A 349 -16.85 -17.35 2.28
N SER A 350 -18.15 -17.34 2.02
CA SER A 350 -19.14 -16.40 2.59
C SER A 350 -19.55 -16.66 4.04
N ARG A 351 -19.42 -17.90 4.53
CA ARG A 351 -19.83 -18.23 5.90
C ARG A 351 -18.94 -17.49 6.92
N PRO A 352 -19.49 -16.89 7.98
CA PRO A 352 -18.71 -16.19 9.02
C PRO A 352 -17.82 -17.15 9.80
#